data_AF-A0A5N4CIM3-F1
#
_entry.id   AF-A0A5N4CIM3-F1
#
_cell.length_a   1.000
_cell.length_b   1.000
_cell.length_c   1.000
_cell.angle_alpha   90.00
_cell.angle_beta   90.00
_cell.angle_gamma   90.00
#
_symmetry.space_group_name_H-M   'P 1'
#
loop_
_entity.id
_entity.type
_entity.pdbx_description
1 polymer ?
#
loop_
_entity_poly.entity_id
_entity_poly.type
_entity_poly.pdbx_seq_one_letter_code
_entity_poly.pdbx_strand_id
1 'polypeptide(L)'
;MMNNRFQKDGMKNAAESKLSEDELQKRLKEEFQHAMGGVPAWAETNRRKTSPDDESEEDENDLLQRTGNFLSTSVTLPKGILKMKNCQHANAERPTTVRISSVPFHPRAQVVMVTGLDNAVSLFQVDGKTNPKIQSTYLEKFPIFKACFSANGEDVLATSTHSEVFLCL
;
A
#
# COMPACT_ATOMS: atom_id res chain seq x y z
N MET A 1 -18.05 -38.56 34.67
CA MET A 1 -17.00 -38.81 35.68
C MET A 1 -15.83 -37.92 35.34
N MET A 2 -15.68 -36.81 36.06
CA MET A 2 -14.59 -35.86 35.86
C MET A 2 -13.41 -36.36 36.69
N ASN A 3 -12.49 -37.09 36.07
CA ASN A 3 -11.20 -37.38 36.71
C ASN A 3 -10.39 -36.09 36.67
N ASN A 4 -10.17 -35.49 37.84
CA ASN A 4 -9.32 -34.31 37.98
C ASN A 4 -7.93 -34.69 37.50
N ARG A 5 -7.41 -34.02 36.47
CA ARG A 5 -6.07 -34.29 35.88
C ARG A 5 -4.97 -34.38 36.96
N PHE A 6 -5.11 -33.60 38.03
CA PHE A 6 -4.22 -33.59 39.20
C PHE A 6 -4.17 -34.89 40.00
N GLN A 7 -5.23 -35.72 40.00
CA GLN A 7 -5.26 -36.97 40.78
C GLN A 7 -4.53 -38.12 40.10
N LYS A 8 -4.34 -38.06 38.78
CA LYS A 8 -3.81 -39.20 38.02
C LYS A 8 -2.28 -39.20 37.95
N ASP A 9 -1.68 -38.02 37.82
CA ASP A 9 -0.22 -37.89 37.64
C ASP A 9 0.48 -37.23 38.85
N GLY A 10 -0.25 -36.43 39.66
CA GLY A 10 0.34 -35.62 40.74
C GLY A 10 0.64 -36.36 42.06
N MET A 11 0.24 -37.62 42.23
CA MET A 11 0.41 -38.40 43.48
C MET A 11 1.34 -39.59 43.26
N LYS A 12 2.54 -39.55 43.86
CA LYS A 12 3.55 -40.61 43.72
C LYS A 12 3.15 -41.91 44.46
N ASN A 13 2.29 -41.81 45.47
CA ASN A 13 1.78 -42.94 46.25
C ASN A 13 0.26 -42.85 46.42
N ALA A 14 -0.45 -43.98 46.37
CA ALA A 14 -1.90 -44.06 46.55
C ALA A 14 -2.41 -43.64 47.95
N ALA A 15 -1.50 -43.40 48.91
CA ALA A 15 -1.79 -43.00 50.28
C ALA A 15 -1.63 -41.48 50.54
N GLU A 16 -1.08 -40.73 49.59
CA GLU A 16 -0.90 -39.28 49.72
C GLU A 16 -2.21 -38.59 49.32
N SER A 17 -3.02 -38.11 50.27
CA SER A 17 -4.30 -37.43 49.97
C SER A 17 -4.25 -35.91 50.11
N LYS A 18 -3.20 -35.37 50.73
CA LYS A 18 -2.94 -33.94 50.94
C LYS A 18 -1.46 -33.66 50.74
N LEU A 19 -1.14 -32.64 49.96
CA LEU A 19 0.21 -32.14 49.74
C LEU A 19 0.30 -30.72 50.28
N SER A 20 1.49 -30.34 50.74
CA SER A 20 1.80 -28.93 50.98
C SER A 20 1.85 -28.19 49.64
N GLU A 21 1.60 -26.88 49.67
CA GLU A 21 1.60 -26.02 48.48
C GLU A 21 2.95 -26.10 47.73
N ASP A 22 4.05 -26.08 48.48
CA ASP A 22 5.42 -26.16 47.94
C ASP A 22 5.69 -27.49 47.21
N GLU A 23 5.22 -28.61 47.78
CA GLU A 23 5.40 -29.94 47.18
C GLU A 23 4.55 -30.10 45.92
N LEU A 24 3.33 -29.57 45.92
CA LEU A 24 2.46 -29.57 44.75
C LEU A 24 3.07 -28.74 43.61
N GLN A 25 3.58 -27.55 43.92
CA GLN A 25 4.25 -26.68 42.93
C GLN A 25 5.49 -27.37 42.34
N LYS A 26 6.28 -28.05 43.15
CA LYS A 26 7.44 -28.81 42.69
C LYS A 26 7.04 -29.91 41.71
N ARG A 27 5.99 -30.67 42.00
CA ARG A 27 5.50 -31.77 41.14
C ARG A 27 4.97 -31.25 39.81
N LEU A 28 4.16 -30.19 39.84
CA LEU A 28 3.66 -29.57 38.61
C LEU A 28 4.79 -29.06 37.72
N LYS A 29 5.89 -28.58 38.31
CA LYS A 29 7.10 -28.18 37.57
C LYS A 29 7.84 -29.38 36.96
N GLU A 30 7.95 -30.49 37.69
CA GLU A 30 8.54 -31.75 37.19
C GLU A 30 7.73 -32.30 36.01
N GLU A 31 6.41 -32.36 36.12
CA GLU A 31 5.51 -32.81 35.04
C GLU A 31 5.58 -31.90 33.82
N PHE A 32 5.56 -30.58 34.04
CA PHE A 32 5.69 -29.60 32.96
C PHE A 32 7.03 -29.77 32.22
N GLN A 33 8.13 -29.92 32.94
CA GLN A 33 9.45 -30.16 32.33
C GLN A 33 9.52 -31.49 31.58
N HIS A 34 8.92 -32.55 32.14
CA HIS A 34 8.86 -33.86 31.48
C HIS A 34 8.02 -33.82 30.20
N ALA A 35 6.85 -33.17 30.23
CA ALA A 35 5.97 -33.05 29.09
C ALA A 35 6.51 -32.11 27.99
N MET A 36 7.22 -31.04 28.37
CA MET A 36 7.76 -30.03 27.46
C MET A 36 9.18 -30.34 26.95
N GLY A 37 9.80 -31.43 27.40
CA GLY A 37 11.13 -31.86 26.93
C GLY A 37 12.31 -31.11 27.57
N GLY A 38 12.14 -30.59 28.78
CA GLY A 38 13.16 -29.83 29.51
C GLY A 38 13.05 -28.31 29.32
N VAL A 39 14.02 -27.57 29.86
CA VAL A 39 14.09 -26.11 29.68
C VAL A 39 14.73 -25.83 28.33
N PRO A 40 14.06 -25.08 27.42
CA PRO A 40 14.66 -24.71 26.15
C PRO A 40 15.92 -23.87 26.35
N ALA A 41 16.89 -24.04 25.45
CA ALA A 41 18.20 -23.37 25.54
C ALA A 41 18.13 -21.82 25.51
N TRP A 42 17.04 -21.25 25.00
CA TRP A 42 16.78 -19.79 25.01
C TRP A 42 16.24 -19.25 26.34
N ALA A 43 15.71 -20.12 27.22
CA ALA A 43 15.16 -19.78 28.52
C ALA A 43 16.14 -20.05 29.68
N GLU A 44 17.34 -20.55 29.38
CA GLU A 44 18.40 -20.80 30.37
C GLU A 44 19.09 -19.48 30.77
N THR A 45 18.91 -19.08 32.03
CA THR A 45 19.43 -17.81 32.57
C THR A 45 20.93 -17.82 32.89
N ASN A 46 21.58 -18.99 32.87
CA ASN A 46 22.98 -19.15 33.25
C ASN A 46 23.96 -19.11 32.05
N ARG A 47 23.51 -18.64 30.88
CA ARG A 47 24.40 -18.36 29.76
C ARG A 47 25.28 -17.15 30.11
N ARG A 48 26.45 -17.41 30.69
CA ARG A 48 27.55 -16.44 30.70
C ARG A 48 27.84 -16.07 29.24
N LYS A 49 27.76 -14.78 28.90
CA LYS A 49 28.29 -14.24 27.63
C LYS A 49 29.69 -14.82 27.44
N THR A 50 29.84 -15.75 26.52
CA THR A 50 31.14 -16.26 26.07
C THR A 50 31.43 -15.57 24.74
N SER A 51 32.69 -15.16 24.58
CA SER A 51 33.36 -14.41 23.50
C SER A 51 33.26 -12.87 23.51
N PRO A 52 34.40 -12.16 23.72
CA PRO A 52 34.59 -10.72 23.46
C PRO A 52 34.93 -10.41 21.99
N ASP A 53 34.84 -11.38 21.09
CA ASP A 53 35.31 -11.28 19.68
C ASP A 53 34.14 -11.01 18.69
N ASP A 54 32.97 -10.64 19.21
CA ASP A 54 31.69 -10.58 18.48
C ASP A 54 31.08 -9.15 18.47
N GLU A 55 31.90 -8.12 18.69
CA GLU A 55 31.49 -6.70 18.66
C GLU A 55 31.10 -6.21 17.25
N SER A 56 31.28 -7.04 16.21
CA SER A 56 30.93 -6.70 14.82
C SER A 56 29.51 -7.12 14.42
N GLU A 57 28.85 -8.00 15.20
CA GLU A 57 27.55 -8.61 14.88
C GLU A 57 26.42 -8.08 15.80
N GLU A 58 26.72 -7.25 16.81
CA GLU A 58 25.70 -6.68 17.71
C GLU A 58 24.76 -5.70 16.97
N ASP A 59 25.29 -4.92 16.01
CA ASP A 59 24.52 -3.93 15.25
C ASP A 59 23.52 -4.57 14.26
N GLU A 60 23.89 -5.67 13.60
CA GLU A 60 22.98 -6.39 12.68
C GLU A 60 21.88 -7.13 13.46
N ASN A 61 22.20 -7.64 14.64
CA ASN A 61 21.25 -8.33 15.50
C ASN A 61 20.19 -7.39 16.12
N ASP A 62 20.53 -6.13 16.48
CA ASP A 62 19.53 -5.16 16.97
C ASP A 62 18.48 -4.83 15.88
N LEU A 63 18.89 -4.77 14.61
CA LEU A 63 17.96 -4.55 13.49
C LEU A 63 16.98 -5.73 13.34
N LEU A 64 17.48 -6.97 13.40
CA LEU A 64 16.69 -8.19 13.20
C LEU A 64 15.81 -8.56 14.41
N GLN A 65 16.13 -8.06 15.60
CA GLN A 65 15.32 -8.24 16.82
C GLN A 65 14.21 -7.20 16.97
N ARG A 66 14.21 -6.16 16.13
CA ARG A 66 13.15 -5.15 16.08
C ARG A 66 12.05 -5.54 15.09
N THR A 67 10.81 -5.36 15.50
CA THR A 67 9.65 -5.49 14.62
C THR A 67 9.21 -4.11 14.15
N GLY A 68 9.21 -3.87 12.84
CA GLY A 68 8.87 -2.58 12.25
C GLY A 68 9.01 -2.55 10.74
N ASN A 69 8.50 -1.49 10.11
CA ASN A 69 8.67 -1.28 8.69
C ASN A 69 9.98 -0.53 8.44
N PHE A 70 11.04 -1.26 8.11
CA PHE A 70 12.38 -0.70 7.85
C PHE A 70 12.52 -0.04 6.47
N LEU A 71 11.52 -0.20 5.61
CA LEU A 71 11.48 0.42 4.29
C LEU A 71 10.72 1.75 4.36
N SER A 72 11.43 2.86 4.22
CA SER A 72 10.80 4.16 4.02
C SER A 72 10.20 4.27 2.61
N THR A 73 9.08 4.97 2.48
CA THR A 73 8.55 5.36 1.17
C THR A 73 9.53 6.31 0.49
N SER A 74 9.97 5.99 -0.72
CA SER A 74 10.83 6.88 -1.51
C SER A 74 9.99 8.02 -2.11
N VAL A 75 10.56 9.23 -2.14
CA VAL A 75 9.98 10.38 -2.86
C VAL A 75 10.12 10.19 -4.38
N THR A 76 11.15 9.47 -4.81
CA THR A 76 11.45 9.17 -6.21
C THR A 76 10.82 7.85 -6.66
N LEU A 77 10.50 7.76 -7.95
CA LEU A 77 10.03 6.53 -8.56
C LEU A 77 11.12 5.43 -8.49
N PRO A 78 10.76 4.21 -8.07
CA PRO A 78 11.69 3.09 -8.07
C PRO A 78 12.05 2.69 -9.50
N LYS A 79 13.28 2.18 -9.67
CA LYS A 79 13.73 1.63 -10.96
C LYS A 79 13.11 0.25 -11.18
N GLY A 80 12.69 -0.06 -12.41
CA GLY A 80 12.25 -1.39 -12.83
C GLY A 80 10.75 -1.67 -12.64
N ILE A 81 10.18 -1.36 -11.47
CA ILE A 81 8.77 -1.68 -11.17
C ILE A 81 7.94 -0.41 -11.06
N LEU A 82 7.01 -0.20 -12.00
CA LEU A 82 6.07 0.91 -11.95
C LEU A 82 4.70 0.42 -11.46
N LYS A 83 4.26 0.91 -10.29
CA LYS A 83 2.95 0.59 -9.74
C LYS A 83 1.89 1.47 -10.41
N MET A 84 1.12 0.89 -11.33
CA MET A 84 0.03 1.57 -12.04
C MET A 84 -1.33 1.02 -11.62
N LYS A 85 -2.36 1.87 -11.65
CA LYS A 85 -3.75 1.47 -11.44
C LYS A 85 -4.61 1.98 -12.59
N ASN A 86 -5.35 1.08 -13.21
CA ASN A 86 -6.34 1.46 -14.22
C ASN A 86 -7.51 2.18 -13.55
N CYS A 87 -7.85 3.35 -14.09
CA CYS A 87 -8.97 4.17 -13.67
C CYS A 87 -10.02 4.21 -14.80
N GLN A 88 -11.20 4.75 -14.50
CA GLN A 88 -12.24 4.93 -15.53
C GLN A 88 -11.76 5.87 -16.64
N HIS A 89 -12.27 5.66 -17.86
CA HIS A 89 -11.93 6.49 -19.00
C HIS A 89 -12.35 7.94 -18.77
N ALA A 90 -11.49 8.90 -19.12
CA ALA A 90 -11.78 10.32 -18.91
C ALA A 90 -12.97 10.81 -19.74
N ASN A 91 -13.12 10.32 -20.97
CA ASN A 91 -14.21 10.68 -21.87
C ASN A 91 -15.40 9.70 -21.81
N ALA A 92 -15.58 8.95 -20.72
CA ALA A 92 -16.64 7.95 -20.60
C ALA A 92 -18.05 8.52 -20.83
N GLU A 93 -18.32 9.74 -20.35
CA GLU A 93 -19.63 10.41 -20.51
C GLU A 93 -19.88 10.89 -21.95
N ARG A 94 -18.81 11.24 -22.68
CA ARG A 94 -18.89 11.64 -24.09
C ARG A 94 -17.76 10.98 -24.88
N PRO A 95 -17.96 9.72 -25.32
CA PRO A 95 -16.98 9.03 -26.13
C PRO A 95 -16.78 9.74 -27.46
N THR A 96 -15.52 9.88 -27.87
CA THR A 96 -15.15 10.46 -29.16
C THR A 96 -15.06 9.33 -30.19
N THR A 97 -15.80 9.42 -31.30
CA THR A 97 -15.76 8.44 -32.40
C THR A 97 -14.62 8.69 -33.38
N VAL A 98 -14.08 9.90 -33.36
CA VAL A 98 -13.01 10.37 -34.25
C VAL A 98 -11.66 10.30 -33.52
N ARG A 99 -10.56 10.28 -34.28
CA ARG A 99 -9.20 10.31 -33.74
C ARG A 99 -8.99 11.55 -32.84
N ILE A 100 -8.61 11.28 -31.59
CA ILE A 100 -8.20 12.30 -30.62
C ILE A 100 -6.88 12.92 -31.06
N SER A 101 -6.82 14.25 -31.07
CA SER A 101 -5.67 15.03 -31.52
C SER A 101 -4.81 15.53 -30.37
N SER A 102 -5.41 15.93 -29.24
CA SER A 102 -4.67 16.41 -28.06
C SER A 102 -5.43 16.11 -26.76
N VAL A 103 -4.66 15.84 -25.69
CA VAL A 103 -5.18 15.55 -24.34
C VAL A 103 -4.40 16.30 -23.26
N PRO A 104 -4.42 17.64 -23.21
CA PRO A 104 -3.70 18.39 -22.19
C PRO A 104 -4.48 18.41 -20.86
N PHE A 105 -3.74 18.43 -19.76
CA PHE A 105 -4.26 18.65 -18.41
C PHE A 105 -4.17 20.12 -18.05
N HIS A 106 -5.16 20.62 -17.31
CA HIS A 106 -5.14 21.98 -16.81
C HIS A 106 -4.00 22.15 -15.77
N PRO A 107 -3.18 23.22 -15.84
CA PRO A 107 -1.98 23.36 -15.01
C PRO A 107 -2.27 23.44 -13.50
N ARG A 108 -3.46 23.93 -13.11
CA ARG A 108 -3.84 24.18 -11.72
C ARG A 108 -5.09 23.44 -11.23
N ALA A 109 -5.79 22.74 -12.11
CA ALA A 109 -7.11 22.17 -11.82
C ALA A 109 -7.17 20.72 -12.26
N GLN A 110 -8.04 19.93 -11.63
CA GLN A 110 -8.25 18.52 -11.96
C GLN A 110 -9.18 18.38 -13.18
N VAL A 111 -8.76 18.98 -14.28
CA VAL A 111 -9.51 19.02 -15.54
C VAL A 111 -8.61 18.54 -16.66
N VAL A 112 -9.16 17.70 -17.53
CA VAL A 112 -8.52 17.26 -18.76
C VAL A 112 -9.34 17.73 -19.95
N MET A 113 -8.66 18.24 -20.96
CA MET A 113 -9.26 18.57 -22.24
C MET A 113 -9.04 17.42 -23.20
N VAL A 114 -10.07 17.08 -23.97
CA VAL A 114 -10.01 16.13 -25.07
C VAL A 114 -10.46 16.87 -26.32
N THR A 115 -9.59 16.93 -27.33
CA THR A 115 -9.89 17.50 -28.64
C THR A 115 -9.69 16.46 -29.72
N GLY A 116 -10.47 16.55 -30.79
CA GLY A 116 -10.35 15.67 -31.95
C GLY A 116 -10.65 16.37 -33.26
N LEU A 117 -10.60 15.59 -34.34
CA LEU A 117 -11.05 16.03 -35.67
C LEU A 117 -12.59 16.07 -35.80
N ASP A 118 -13.31 15.86 -34.70
CA ASP A 118 -14.75 16.06 -34.56
C ASP A 118 -15.12 17.54 -34.31
N ASN A 119 -14.13 18.43 -34.42
CA ASN A 119 -14.22 19.86 -34.16
C ASN A 119 -14.73 20.21 -32.76
N ALA A 120 -14.68 19.28 -31.80
CA ALA A 120 -15.16 19.51 -30.46
C ALA A 120 -14.00 19.65 -29.47
N VAL A 121 -14.08 20.66 -28.61
CA VAL A 121 -13.27 20.79 -27.40
C VAL A 121 -14.12 20.33 -26.23
N SER A 122 -13.74 19.22 -25.60
CA SER A 122 -14.48 18.68 -24.45
C SER A 122 -13.62 18.68 -23.20
N LEU A 123 -14.12 19.28 -22.12
CA LEU A 123 -13.50 19.34 -20.81
C LEU A 123 -14.15 18.34 -19.87
N PHE A 124 -13.34 17.57 -19.16
CA PHE A 124 -13.77 16.56 -18.20
C PHE A 124 -13.07 16.77 -16.87
N GLN A 125 -13.79 16.58 -15.77
CA GLN A 125 -13.20 16.53 -14.44
C GLN A 125 -12.49 15.18 -14.24
N VAL A 126 -11.33 15.17 -13.59
CA VAL A 126 -10.53 13.96 -13.35
C VAL A 126 -10.69 13.53 -11.89
N ASP A 127 -11.68 12.68 -11.64
CA ASP A 127 -11.95 12.10 -10.30
C ASP A 127 -11.50 10.63 -10.19
N GLY A 128 -11.23 9.97 -11.32
CA GLY A 128 -10.86 8.55 -11.42
C GLY A 128 -12.03 7.57 -11.26
N LYS A 129 -13.27 8.07 -11.08
CA LYS A 129 -14.49 7.26 -10.88
C LYS A 129 -15.53 7.52 -11.96
N THR A 130 -16.05 8.74 -12.06
CA THR A 130 -17.10 9.09 -13.03
C THR A 130 -16.59 9.93 -14.18
N ASN A 131 -15.55 10.73 -13.93
CA ASN A 131 -14.98 11.72 -14.84
C ASN A 131 -16.04 12.53 -15.60
N PRO A 132 -16.88 13.31 -14.87
CA PRO A 132 -18.00 14.00 -15.49
C PRO A 132 -17.51 15.07 -16.49
N LYS A 133 -18.27 15.23 -17.57
CA LYS A 133 -18.06 16.26 -18.58
C LYS A 133 -18.49 17.61 -18.02
N ILE A 134 -17.57 18.57 -18.02
CA ILE A 134 -17.80 19.94 -17.59
C ILE A 134 -18.44 20.72 -18.73
N GLN A 135 -17.78 20.73 -19.88
CA GLN A 135 -18.21 21.50 -21.04
C GLN A 135 -17.79 20.81 -22.32
N SER A 136 -18.56 21.00 -23.40
CA SER A 136 -18.17 20.58 -24.74
C SER A 136 -18.60 21.65 -25.72
N THR A 137 -17.61 22.25 -26.39
CA THR A 137 -17.79 23.34 -27.34
C THR A 137 -17.46 22.81 -28.73
N TYR A 138 -18.38 22.97 -29.66
CA TYR A 138 -18.19 22.61 -31.07
C TYR A 138 -17.76 23.84 -31.87
N LEU A 139 -16.64 23.73 -32.58
CA LEU A 139 -16.09 24.77 -33.43
C LEU A 139 -16.46 24.48 -34.89
N GLU A 140 -17.30 25.33 -35.49
CA GLU A 140 -17.77 25.07 -36.86
C GLU A 140 -16.61 25.16 -37.87
N LYS A 141 -16.48 24.14 -38.74
CA LYS A 141 -15.44 24.06 -39.80
C LYS A 141 -14.00 24.17 -39.28
N PHE A 142 -13.77 23.81 -38.03
CA PHE A 142 -12.45 23.90 -37.40
C PHE A 142 -11.97 22.54 -36.88
N PRO A 143 -11.43 21.66 -37.75
CA PRO A 143 -10.84 20.40 -37.31
C PRO A 143 -9.60 20.67 -36.47
N ILE A 144 -9.64 20.28 -35.20
CA ILE A 144 -8.61 20.63 -34.22
C ILE A 144 -7.43 19.67 -34.37
N PHE A 145 -6.30 20.20 -34.82
CA PHE A 145 -5.05 19.45 -34.95
C PHE A 145 -4.26 19.42 -33.64
N LYS A 146 -4.22 20.55 -32.93
CA LYS A 146 -3.56 20.63 -31.62
C LYS A 146 -4.24 21.66 -30.75
N ALA A 147 -4.42 21.34 -29.47
CA ALA A 147 -4.92 22.28 -28.49
C ALA A 147 -4.15 22.19 -27.17
N CYS A 148 -4.00 23.32 -26.48
CA CYS A 148 -3.33 23.42 -25.19
C CYS A 148 -3.96 24.49 -24.31
N PHE A 149 -3.80 24.35 -23.00
CA PHE A 149 -4.09 25.43 -22.05
C PHE A 149 -2.98 26.48 -22.11
N SER A 150 -3.35 27.74 -21.86
CA SER A 150 -2.41 28.81 -21.56
C SER A 150 -1.60 28.47 -20.29
N ALA A 151 -0.45 29.14 -20.10
CA ALA A 151 0.37 28.94 -18.91
C ALA A 151 -0.39 29.26 -17.60
N ASN A 152 -1.35 30.19 -17.66
CA ASN A 152 -2.19 30.56 -16.53
C ASN A 152 -3.37 29.58 -16.34
N GLY A 153 -3.75 28.86 -17.41
CA GLY A 153 -4.88 27.93 -17.44
C GLY A 153 -6.22 28.58 -17.80
N GLU A 154 -6.26 29.90 -17.96
CA GLU A 154 -7.50 30.64 -18.22
C GLU A 154 -7.99 30.42 -19.66
N ASP A 155 -7.09 30.55 -20.63
CA ASP A 155 -7.46 30.37 -22.04
C ASP A 155 -7.11 28.98 -22.59
N VAL A 156 -7.85 28.57 -23.61
CA VAL A 156 -7.55 27.41 -24.46
C VAL A 156 -7.12 27.88 -25.84
N LEU A 157 -5.92 27.48 -26.26
CA LEU A 157 -5.40 27.70 -27.59
C LEU A 157 -5.67 26.47 -28.44
N ALA A 158 -6.41 26.61 -29.53
CA ALA A 158 -6.69 25.55 -30.48
C ALA A 158 -6.17 25.92 -31.88
N THR A 159 -5.58 24.96 -32.58
CA THR A 159 -5.02 25.14 -33.93
C THR A 159 -5.62 24.11 -34.86
N SER A 160 -5.96 24.55 -36.07
CA SER A 160 -6.52 23.70 -37.13
C SER A 160 -5.54 23.57 -38.29
N THR A 161 -5.76 22.56 -39.13
CA THR A 161 -4.99 22.34 -40.36
C THR A 161 -5.20 23.40 -41.43
N HIS A 162 -6.32 24.14 -41.37
CA HIS A 162 -6.74 25.07 -42.45
C HIS A 162 -6.75 26.55 -42.05
N SER A 163 -6.51 26.90 -40.79
CA SER A 163 -6.63 28.28 -40.30
C SER A 163 -5.62 28.61 -39.20
N GLU A 164 -5.27 29.89 -39.10
CA GLU A 164 -4.47 30.44 -38.01
C GLU A 164 -5.24 30.35 -36.69
N VAL A 165 -4.46 30.22 -35.60
CA VAL A 165 -4.85 29.89 -34.22
C VAL A 165 -6.21 30.47 -33.77
N PHE A 166 -7.05 29.63 -33.16
CA PHE A 166 -8.26 30.06 -32.46
C PHE A 166 -8.02 30.07 -30.94
N LEU A 167 -8.35 31.21 -30.32
CA LEU A 167 -8.39 31.37 -28.87
C LEU A 167 -9.84 31.11 -28.41
N CYS A 168 -10.04 30.08 -27.58
CA CYS A 168 -11.27 29.91 -26.83
C CYS A 168 -11.07 30.49 -25.42
N LEU A 169 -11.93 31.45 -25.07
CA LEU A 169 -12.11 31.97 -23.70
C LEU A 169 -13.04 31.06 -22.90
#